data_AF-A0A816UML4-F1
#
_entry.id   AF-A0A816UML4-F1
#
_cell.length_a   1.000
_cell.length_b   1.000
_cell.length_c   1.000
_cell.angle_alpha   90.00
_cell.angle_beta   90.00
_cell.angle_gamma   90.00
#
_symmetry.space_group_name_H-M   'P 1'
#
loop_
_entity.id
_entity.type
_entity.pdbx_description
1 polymer ?
#
loop_
_entity_poly.entity_id
_entity_poly.type
_entity_poly.pdbx_seq_one_letter_code
_entity_poly.pdbx_strand_id
1 'polypeptide(L)'
;YPQVVLWDSFENELKNFQIQNNDLTLEYLIKSPELRPKITNEAEVKMGINEYAFEPLSQYLREKEINSLFKLCSSNEHGVIEQPDFAFFHNDIVKLVIEVKTIWSLTAPDSLAAAYRILGTKVRLPVQQIFGCMRINNLKYGILTNCESFYFMKREKMLLHISTAIKSTDVDISVYRALFYVVHLSIEDHLCSPNTSINDDKTYNSDHDEIEDDESEDDESEEDDDNNDVYSPKRKKKRSEQYQSSKSKQIKLMNEAIGYGQNGCVYKCLYNNTEYATKICDTTKSTNMMMQLNNEKELPRRIFRPSETAP
;
A
#
# COMPACT_ATOMS: atom_id res chain seq x y z
N TYR A 1 17.79 1.39 -0.11
CA TYR A 1 17.10 0.09 -0.01
C TYR A 1 17.39 -0.53 1.35
N PRO A 2 16.45 -1.25 1.97
CA PRO A 2 16.72 -1.94 3.23
C PRO A 2 17.77 -3.03 3.05
N GLN A 3 18.58 -3.26 4.09
CA GLN A 3 19.32 -4.51 4.22
C GLN A 3 18.33 -5.57 4.67
N VAL A 4 18.19 -6.65 3.90
CA VAL A 4 17.23 -7.73 4.21
C VAL A 4 17.96 -8.96 4.72
N VAL A 5 17.51 -9.46 5.88
CA VAL A 5 18.00 -10.66 6.54
C VAL A 5 16.83 -11.54 6.96
N LEU A 6 17.10 -12.82 7.19
CA LEU A 6 16.11 -13.75 7.74
C LEU A 6 15.93 -13.46 9.24
N TRP A 7 14.70 -13.58 9.73
CA TRP A 7 14.39 -13.53 11.16
C TRP A 7 14.49 -14.94 11.75
N ASP A 8 15.73 -15.42 11.88
CA ASP A 8 16.04 -16.81 12.20
C ASP A 8 15.44 -17.29 13.54
N SER A 9 15.24 -16.37 14.49
CA SER A 9 14.67 -16.67 15.80
C SER A 9 13.14 -16.68 15.84
N PHE A 10 12.45 -16.19 14.80
CA PHE A 10 11.01 -15.95 14.83
C PHE A 10 10.20 -17.20 15.20
N GLU A 11 10.45 -18.33 14.54
CA GLU A 11 9.71 -19.57 14.81
C GLU A 11 9.96 -20.10 16.22
N ASN A 12 11.19 -19.98 16.73
CA ASN A 12 11.54 -20.42 18.07
C ASN A 12 10.90 -19.53 19.14
N GLU A 13 10.93 -18.21 18.93
CA GLU A 13 10.22 -17.25 19.78
C GLU A 13 8.72 -17.57 19.81
N LEU A 14 8.12 -17.84 18.65
CA LEU A 14 6.70 -18.17 18.51
C LEU A 14 6.30 -19.49 19.18
N LYS A 15 7.18 -20.50 19.13
CA LYS A 15 7.00 -21.78 19.85
C LYS A 15 7.06 -21.57 21.36
N ASN A 16 7.96 -20.71 21.82
CA ASN A 16 8.13 -20.40 23.25
C ASN A 16 7.12 -19.38 23.78
N PHE A 17 6.43 -18.65 22.90
CA PHE A 17 5.42 -17.68 23.27
C PHE A 17 4.22 -18.35 23.95
N GLN A 18 4.02 -18.05 25.22
CA GLN A 18 2.91 -18.60 26.00
C GLN A 18 1.68 -17.69 25.85
N ILE A 19 0.62 -18.25 25.27
CA ILE A 19 -0.70 -17.63 25.31
C ILE A 19 -1.21 -17.83 26.74
N GLN A 20 -1.37 -16.74 27.48
CA GLN A 20 -1.87 -16.82 28.86
C GLN A 20 -3.28 -17.41 28.88
N ASN A 21 -3.53 -18.32 29.83
CA ASN A 21 -4.83 -18.86 30.22
C ASN A 21 -5.62 -19.62 29.15
N ASN A 22 -5.25 -20.87 28.81
CA ASN A 22 -6.08 -21.89 28.12
C ASN A 22 -7.26 -21.32 27.32
N ASP A 23 -6.96 -20.42 26.39
CA ASP A 23 -7.99 -19.58 25.79
C ASP A 23 -8.65 -20.38 24.69
N LEU A 24 -9.73 -21.06 25.03
CA LEU A 24 -10.43 -21.96 24.12
C LEU A 24 -10.88 -21.25 22.84
N THR A 25 -11.17 -19.95 22.88
CA THR A 25 -11.55 -19.17 21.70
C THR A 25 -10.36 -18.96 20.78
N LEU A 26 -9.21 -18.52 21.31
CA LEU A 26 -7.99 -18.36 20.51
C LEU A 26 -7.47 -19.71 20.02
N GLU A 27 -7.53 -20.75 20.84
CA GLU A 27 -7.19 -22.11 20.44
C GLU A 27 -8.10 -22.61 19.31
N TYR A 28 -9.40 -22.29 19.34
CA TYR A 28 -10.33 -22.64 18.28
C TYR A 28 -9.96 -21.93 16.97
N LEU A 29 -9.65 -20.62 17.02
CA LEU A 29 -9.16 -19.88 15.85
C LEU A 29 -7.87 -20.51 15.29
N ILE A 30 -6.93 -20.88 16.18
CA ILE A 30 -5.68 -21.55 15.82
C ILE A 30 -5.92 -22.91 15.14
N LYS A 31 -6.96 -23.64 15.55
CA LYS A 31 -7.29 -24.99 15.06
C LYS A 31 -8.26 -24.99 13.87
N SER A 32 -8.86 -23.85 13.51
CA SER A 32 -9.87 -23.78 12.45
C SER A 32 -9.21 -23.94 11.07
N PRO A 33 -9.56 -24.98 10.30
CA PRO A 33 -9.03 -25.17 8.95
C PRO A 33 -9.61 -24.11 8.01
N GLU A 34 -8.73 -23.33 7.36
CA GLU A 34 -9.13 -22.21 6.52
C GLU A 34 -10.02 -22.61 5.32
N LEU A 35 -11.14 -21.89 5.19
CA LEU A 35 -11.91 -21.79 3.96
C LEU A 35 -11.13 -20.90 2.99
N ARG A 36 -10.68 -21.46 1.85
CA ARG A 36 -10.10 -20.68 0.77
C ARG A 36 -11.20 -20.18 -0.17
N PRO A 37 -11.51 -18.87 -0.23
CA PRO A 37 -12.23 -18.33 -1.37
C PRO A 37 -11.39 -18.52 -2.64
N LYS A 38 -12.03 -18.79 -3.78
CA LYS A 38 -11.37 -18.69 -5.08
C LYS A 38 -11.13 -17.21 -5.36
N ILE A 39 -9.94 -16.73 -5.03
CA ILE A 39 -9.57 -15.32 -5.19
C ILE A 39 -8.97 -15.08 -6.58
N THR A 40 -9.52 -14.12 -7.31
CA THR A 40 -9.15 -13.79 -8.69
C THR A 40 -8.54 -12.40 -8.85
N ASN A 41 -8.69 -11.51 -7.86
CA ASN A 41 -8.14 -10.15 -7.89
C ASN A 41 -7.75 -9.64 -6.49
N GLU A 42 -7.01 -8.53 -6.44
CA GLU A 42 -6.47 -7.96 -5.21
C GLU A 42 -7.54 -7.56 -4.18
N ALA A 43 -8.69 -7.03 -4.62
CA ALA A 43 -9.78 -6.67 -3.70
C ALA A 43 -10.38 -7.91 -3.01
N GLU A 44 -10.54 -9.00 -3.76
CA GLU A 44 -10.96 -10.29 -3.20
C GLU A 44 -9.92 -10.88 -2.24
N VAL A 45 -8.61 -10.70 -2.50
CA VAL A 45 -7.54 -11.09 -1.55
C VAL A 45 -7.71 -10.34 -0.24
N LYS A 46 -7.89 -9.01 -0.31
CA LYS A 46 -8.08 -8.13 0.86
C LYS A 46 -9.35 -8.49 1.64
N MET A 47 -10.47 -8.68 0.95
CA MET A 47 -11.71 -9.10 1.62
C MET A 47 -11.57 -10.46 2.28
N GLY A 48 -10.98 -11.44 1.58
CA GLY A 48 -10.77 -12.78 2.10
C GLY A 48 -9.90 -12.77 3.36
N ILE A 49 -8.72 -12.13 3.32
CA ILE A 49 -7.86 -12.10 4.52
C ILE A 49 -8.50 -11.36 5.68
N ASN A 50 -9.31 -10.32 5.40
CA ASN A 50 -10.03 -9.62 6.44
C ASN A 50 -11.05 -10.54 7.12
N GLU A 51 -11.86 -11.25 6.35
CA GLU A 51 -12.89 -12.16 6.87
C GLU A 51 -12.29 -13.38 7.60
N TYR A 52 -11.20 -13.95 7.07
CA TYR A 52 -10.67 -15.22 7.57
C TYR A 52 -9.54 -15.11 8.58
N ALA A 53 -8.92 -13.94 8.76
CA ALA A 53 -7.81 -13.78 9.69
C ALA A 53 -7.95 -12.53 10.57
N PHE A 54 -8.17 -11.37 9.96
CA PHE A 54 -8.07 -10.10 10.69
C PHE A 54 -9.32 -9.76 11.52
N GLU A 55 -10.53 -9.95 10.98
CA GLU A 55 -11.77 -9.70 11.71
C GLU A 55 -11.98 -10.70 12.85
N PRO A 56 -11.77 -12.02 12.68
CA PRO A 56 -11.89 -12.97 13.79
C PRO A 56 -10.90 -12.66 14.92
N LEU A 57 -9.66 -12.29 14.58
CA LEU A 57 -8.67 -11.87 15.57
C LEU A 57 -9.06 -10.54 16.24
N SER A 58 -9.58 -9.56 15.49
CA SER A 58 -10.09 -8.30 16.05
C SER A 58 -11.26 -8.53 16.99
N GLN A 59 -12.19 -9.42 16.62
CA GLN A 59 -13.30 -9.82 17.47
C GLN A 59 -12.80 -10.44 18.78
N TYR A 60 -11.86 -11.39 18.68
CA TYR A 60 -11.24 -11.99 19.86
C TYR A 60 -10.60 -10.93 20.78
N LEU A 61 -9.84 -9.99 20.23
CA LEU A 61 -9.21 -8.92 21.03
C LEU A 61 -10.25 -8.03 21.71
N ARG A 62 -11.36 -7.69 21.04
CA ARG A 62 -12.49 -6.95 21.63
C ARG A 62 -13.17 -7.73 22.75
N GLU A 63 -13.37 -9.03 22.60
CA GLU A 63 -13.92 -9.91 23.64
C GLU A 63 -13.02 -9.98 24.88
N LYS A 64 -11.72 -9.70 24.72
CA LYS A 64 -10.75 -9.55 25.82
C LYS A 64 -10.60 -8.14 26.35
N GLU A 65 -11.49 -7.24 25.95
CA GLU A 65 -11.45 -5.82 26.32
C GLU A 65 -10.14 -5.13 25.90
N ILE A 66 -9.41 -5.71 24.94
CA ILE A 66 -8.23 -5.11 24.35
C ILE A 66 -8.72 -4.23 23.20
N ASN A 67 -8.66 -2.91 23.37
CA ASN A 67 -9.09 -1.94 22.38
C ASN A 67 -8.16 -1.90 21.16
N SER A 68 -8.24 -2.95 20.34
CA SER A 68 -7.43 -3.14 19.15
C SER A 68 -8.21 -3.80 18.04
N LEU A 69 -7.86 -3.47 16.81
CA LEU A 69 -8.52 -4.00 15.62
C LEU A 69 -7.64 -3.80 14.39
N PHE A 70 -7.86 -4.66 13.40
CA PHE A 70 -7.37 -4.46 12.06
C PHE A 70 -8.37 -3.63 11.26
N LYS A 71 -7.88 -2.70 10.45
CA LYS A 71 -8.67 -1.84 9.56
C LYS A 71 -8.12 -1.94 8.16
N LEU A 72 -9.02 -2.13 7.20
CA LEU A 72 -8.70 -1.86 5.79
C LEU A 72 -8.47 -0.37 5.66
N CYS A 73 -7.28 0.04 5.22
CA CYS A 73 -6.98 1.45 5.08
C CYS A 73 -7.62 1.98 3.79
N SER A 74 -8.51 2.96 3.94
CA SER A 74 -9.03 3.75 2.83
C SER A 74 -8.29 5.09 2.75
N SER A 75 -8.32 5.74 1.60
CA SER A 75 -7.59 7.00 1.41
C SER A 75 -8.09 8.07 2.39
N ASN A 76 -7.15 8.67 3.14
CA ASN A 76 -7.32 9.78 4.10
C ASN A 76 -7.71 9.40 5.55
N GLU A 77 -7.54 8.14 5.96
CA GLU A 77 -7.84 7.73 7.33
C GLU A 77 -6.62 7.73 8.28
N HIS A 78 -6.83 8.25 9.50
CA HIS A 78 -6.12 7.88 10.73
C HIS A 78 -4.57 7.93 10.75
N GLY A 79 -3.97 8.97 10.17
CA GLY A 79 -2.55 9.28 10.42
C GLY A 79 -1.53 8.28 9.87
N VAL A 80 -1.95 7.34 9.02
CA VAL A 80 -1.04 6.44 8.29
C VAL A 80 -0.58 7.09 7.00
N ILE A 81 0.73 7.28 6.86
CA ILE A 81 1.37 7.82 5.65
C ILE A 81 1.67 6.65 4.69
N GLU A 82 1.50 6.85 3.37
CA GLU A 82 1.70 5.85 2.30
C GLU A 82 0.69 4.68 2.21
N GLN A 83 -0.49 4.78 2.84
CA GLN A 83 -1.68 3.91 2.62
C GLN A 83 -1.34 2.41 2.41
N PRO A 84 -0.93 1.69 3.47
CA PRO A 84 -0.87 0.22 3.40
C PRO A 84 -2.26 -0.35 3.13
N ASP A 85 -2.36 -1.63 2.79
CA ASP A 85 -3.67 -2.25 2.58
C ASP A 85 -4.46 -2.39 3.88
N PHE A 86 -3.79 -2.80 4.94
CA PHE A 86 -4.35 -2.80 6.29
C PHE A 86 -3.39 -2.19 7.29
N ALA A 87 -3.96 -1.73 8.41
CA ALA A 87 -3.21 -1.38 9.60
C ALA A 87 -3.88 -1.99 10.83
N PHE A 88 -3.06 -2.39 11.80
CA PHE A 88 -3.50 -2.78 13.12
C PHE A 88 -3.38 -1.60 14.06
N PHE A 89 -4.48 -1.27 14.72
CA PHE A 89 -4.60 -0.18 15.66
C PHE A 89 -4.74 -0.72 17.08
N HIS A 90 -4.11 -0.06 18.04
CA HIS A 90 -4.31 -0.27 19.47
C HIS A 90 -4.45 1.10 20.14
N ASN A 91 -5.58 1.33 20.81
CA ASN A 91 -5.95 2.64 21.37
C ASN A 91 -5.84 3.77 20.33
N ASP A 92 -6.41 3.54 19.14
CA ASP A 92 -6.37 4.46 17.98
C ASP A 92 -4.98 4.81 17.45
N ILE A 93 -3.93 4.15 17.93
CA ILE A 93 -2.55 4.30 17.45
C ILE A 93 -2.20 3.13 16.56
N VAL A 94 -1.64 3.43 15.39
CA VAL A 94 -1.12 2.42 14.45
C VAL A 94 0.07 1.71 15.08
N LYS A 95 0.03 0.38 15.16
CA LYS A 95 1.12 -0.44 15.74
C LYS A 95 1.84 -1.29 14.70
N LEU A 96 1.13 -1.65 13.63
CA LEU A 96 1.59 -2.60 12.62
C LEU A 96 0.89 -2.27 11.28
N VAL A 97 1.62 -2.41 10.18
CA VAL A 97 1.09 -2.24 8.82
C VAL A 97 1.16 -3.56 8.05
N ILE A 98 0.20 -3.75 7.15
CA ILE A 98 0.08 -4.98 6.38
C ILE A 98 -0.09 -4.61 4.90
N GLU A 99 0.69 -5.28 4.07
CA GLU A 99 0.60 -5.21 2.61
C GLU A 99 0.13 -6.57 2.07
N VAL A 100 -0.85 -6.53 1.18
CA VAL A 100 -1.54 -7.71 0.64
C VAL A 100 -1.35 -7.73 -0.87
N LYS A 101 -0.75 -8.81 -1.37
CA LYS A 101 -0.51 -9.03 -2.79
C LYS A 101 -1.28 -10.23 -3.30
N THR A 102 -1.53 -10.27 -4.60
CA THR A 102 -2.04 -11.48 -5.24
C THR A 102 -0.93 -12.52 -5.39
N ILE A 103 -1.27 -13.81 -5.49
CA ILE A 103 -0.28 -14.89 -5.67
C ILE A 103 0.58 -14.73 -6.95
N TRP A 104 0.04 -14.13 -8.01
CA TRP A 104 0.79 -13.85 -9.25
C TRP A 104 1.72 -12.63 -9.15
N SER A 105 1.45 -11.69 -8.23
CA SER A 105 2.30 -10.50 -8.02
C SER A 105 3.39 -10.74 -6.98
N LEU A 106 3.10 -11.51 -5.92
CA LEU A 106 4.06 -12.02 -4.96
C LEU A 106 4.17 -13.53 -5.09
N THR A 107 5.15 -13.97 -5.89
CA THR A 107 5.58 -15.37 -5.87
C THR A 107 6.10 -15.64 -4.47
N ALA A 108 5.55 -16.64 -3.77
CA ALA A 108 5.79 -16.88 -2.35
C ALA A 108 6.89 -17.95 -2.13
N PRO A 109 8.18 -17.57 -2.12
CA PRO A 109 9.24 -18.49 -1.72
C PRO A 109 9.15 -18.80 -0.22
N ASP A 110 9.62 -19.98 0.19
CA ASP A 110 9.69 -20.28 1.63
C ASP A 110 10.57 -19.28 2.40
N SER A 111 11.60 -18.70 1.73
CA SER A 111 12.41 -17.60 2.26
C SER A 111 12.36 -16.36 1.37
N LEU A 112 11.54 -15.38 1.77
CA LEU A 112 11.48 -14.09 1.08
C LEU A 112 12.79 -13.30 1.23
N ALA A 113 13.50 -13.45 2.34
CA ALA A 113 14.79 -12.80 2.58
C ALA A 113 15.86 -13.30 1.59
N ALA A 114 15.95 -14.62 1.37
CA ALA A 114 16.86 -15.18 0.37
C ALA A 114 16.46 -14.74 -1.05
N ALA A 115 15.16 -14.81 -1.34
CA ALA A 115 14.61 -14.37 -2.62
C ALA A 115 14.83 -12.88 -2.91
N TYR A 116 14.81 -12.00 -1.90
CA TYR A 116 15.03 -10.57 -2.11
C TYR A 116 16.40 -10.27 -2.74
N ARG A 117 17.42 -11.07 -2.39
CA ARG A 117 18.79 -10.94 -2.91
C ARG A 117 18.89 -11.42 -4.35
N ILE A 118 18.22 -12.53 -4.66
CA ILE A 118 18.42 -13.30 -5.90
C ILE A 118 17.35 -13.00 -6.96
N LEU A 119 16.09 -12.82 -6.55
CA LEU A 119 14.95 -12.65 -7.43
C LEU A 119 14.74 -11.18 -7.82
N GLY A 120 14.15 -11.00 -9.01
CA GLY A 120 13.94 -9.71 -9.64
C GLY A 120 12.89 -8.82 -8.97
N THR A 121 12.36 -7.86 -9.73
CA THR A 121 11.46 -6.80 -9.25
C THR A 121 10.18 -7.31 -8.57
N LYS A 122 9.68 -8.50 -8.92
CA LYS A 122 8.46 -9.09 -8.33
C LYS A 122 8.52 -9.30 -6.81
N VAL A 123 9.70 -9.62 -6.27
CA VAL A 123 9.89 -9.75 -4.80
C VAL A 123 10.36 -8.43 -4.20
N ARG A 124 11.24 -7.71 -4.90
CA ARG A 124 11.82 -6.48 -4.37
C ARG A 124 10.80 -5.36 -4.19
N LEU A 125 9.88 -5.18 -5.13
CA LEU A 125 8.91 -4.07 -5.09
C LEU A 125 7.94 -4.20 -3.89
N PRO A 126 7.27 -5.35 -3.64
CA PRO A 126 6.40 -5.49 -2.47
C PRO A 126 7.14 -5.30 -1.14
N VAL A 127 8.36 -5.86 -1.02
CA VAL A 127 9.19 -5.69 0.20
C VAL A 127 9.60 -4.23 0.40
N GLN A 128 9.94 -3.51 -0.68
CA GLN A 128 10.27 -2.09 -0.61
C GLN A 128 9.05 -1.24 -0.25
N GLN A 129 7.88 -1.57 -0.79
CA GLN A 129 6.64 -0.87 -0.51
C GLN A 129 6.28 -0.94 0.97
N ILE A 130 6.22 -2.15 1.54
CA ILE A 130 5.92 -2.29 2.97
C ILE A 130 7.02 -1.69 3.85
N PHE A 131 8.30 -1.83 3.48
CA PHE A 131 9.39 -1.19 4.21
C PHE A 131 9.29 0.34 4.21
N GLY A 132 8.91 0.94 3.07
CA GLY A 132 8.64 2.38 2.95
C GLY A 132 7.57 2.82 3.93
N CYS A 133 6.44 2.12 3.92
CA CYS A 133 5.32 2.35 4.84
C CYS A 133 5.73 2.20 6.32
N MET A 134 6.45 1.14 6.68
CA MET A 134 6.97 0.96 8.04
C MET A 134 7.92 2.10 8.45
N ARG A 135 8.78 2.56 7.53
CA ARG A 135 9.75 3.61 7.81
C ARG A 135 9.06 4.97 8.02
N ILE A 136 8.15 5.34 7.12
CA ILE A 136 7.50 6.65 7.16
C ILE A 136 6.56 6.81 8.36
N ASN A 137 5.95 5.72 8.81
CA ASN A 137 5.12 5.67 10.02
C ASN A 137 5.93 5.38 11.31
N ASN A 138 7.26 5.32 11.20
CA ASN A 138 8.18 4.93 12.28
C ASN A 138 7.86 3.61 13.00
N LEU A 139 7.27 2.65 12.29
CA LEU A 139 6.87 1.35 12.82
C LEU A 139 8.01 0.33 12.75
N LYS A 140 8.02 -0.58 13.73
CA LYS A 140 8.94 -1.70 13.87
C LYS A 140 8.42 -2.96 13.18
N TYR A 141 7.11 -3.17 13.15
CA TYR A 141 6.53 -4.42 12.65
C TYR A 141 5.70 -4.22 11.38
N GLY A 142 5.75 -5.24 10.51
CA GLY A 142 5.03 -5.28 9.24
C GLY A 142 4.64 -6.71 8.86
N ILE A 143 3.61 -6.88 8.04
CA ILE A 143 3.24 -8.17 7.44
C ILE A 143 3.08 -8.02 5.94
N LEU A 144 3.77 -8.85 5.15
CA LEU A 144 3.50 -9.01 3.73
C LEU A 144 2.85 -10.37 3.51
N THR A 145 1.75 -10.41 2.77
CA THR A 145 1.01 -11.66 2.56
C THR A 145 0.36 -11.72 1.20
N ASN A 146 0.13 -12.94 0.71
CA ASN A 146 -0.71 -13.21 -0.45
C ASN A 146 -1.88 -14.16 -0.13
N CYS A 147 -2.32 -14.18 1.13
CA CYS A 147 -3.26 -15.13 1.75
C CYS A 147 -2.78 -16.57 1.86
N GLU A 148 -1.94 -17.07 0.94
CA GLU A 148 -1.40 -18.42 1.05
C GLU A 148 -0.14 -18.47 1.91
N SER A 149 0.61 -17.38 1.94
CA SER A 149 1.87 -17.26 2.67
C SER A 149 1.96 -15.91 3.35
N PHE A 150 2.31 -15.93 4.64
CA PHE A 150 2.51 -14.78 5.49
C PHE A 150 3.99 -14.63 5.81
N TYR A 151 4.50 -13.42 5.58
CA TYR A 151 5.85 -13.02 5.94
C TYR A 151 5.79 -11.94 7.01
N PHE A 152 6.26 -12.28 8.19
CA PHE A 152 6.31 -11.38 9.34
C PHE A 152 7.63 -10.62 9.32
N MET A 153 7.56 -9.31 9.57
CA MET A 153 8.70 -8.42 9.43
C MET A 153 8.98 -7.66 10.72
N LYS A 154 10.26 -7.53 11.05
CA LYS A 154 10.78 -6.67 12.11
C LYS A 154 11.84 -5.75 11.53
N ARG A 155 11.70 -4.44 11.79
CA ARG A 155 12.62 -3.41 11.32
C ARG A 155 13.46 -2.86 12.46
N GLU A 156 14.75 -2.83 12.23
CA GLU A 156 15.73 -2.15 13.08
C GLU A 156 16.46 -1.12 12.22
N LYS A 157 15.93 0.11 12.20
CA LYS A 157 16.38 1.22 11.34
C LYS A 157 16.27 0.86 9.85
N MET A 158 17.41 0.55 9.21
CA MET A 158 17.53 0.17 7.79
C MET A 158 17.66 -1.34 7.58
N LEU A 159 17.74 -2.12 8.67
CA LEU A 159 17.74 -3.57 8.65
C LEU A 159 16.29 -4.07 8.74
N LEU A 160 15.92 -4.95 7.82
CA LEU A 160 14.62 -5.61 7.78
C LEU A 160 14.83 -7.12 7.95
N HIS A 161 14.37 -7.62 9.08
CA HIS A 161 14.24 -9.04 9.35
C HIS A 161 12.91 -9.53 8.78
N ILE A 162 12.93 -10.60 8.01
CA ILE A 162 11.73 -11.23 7.45
C ILE A 162 11.72 -12.69 7.89
N SER A 163 10.60 -13.18 8.42
CA SER A 163 10.44 -14.60 8.76
C SER A 163 10.50 -15.51 7.52
N THR A 164 10.63 -16.81 7.75
CA THR A 164 10.18 -17.83 6.80
C THR A 164 8.68 -17.64 6.50
N ALA A 165 8.23 -18.15 5.35
CA ALA A 165 6.81 -18.17 5.02
C ALA A 165 6.04 -19.05 6.01
N ILE A 166 5.02 -18.49 6.68
CA ILE A 166 4.00 -19.29 7.35
C ILE A 166 2.83 -19.42 6.40
N LYS A 167 2.50 -20.65 6.01
CA LYS A 167 1.43 -20.94 5.07
C LYS A 167 0.12 -21.12 5.81
N SER A 168 -0.98 -20.76 5.16
CA SER A 168 -2.32 -21.00 5.69
C SER A 168 -2.63 -22.48 5.96
N THR A 169 -1.88 -23.39 5.33
CA THR A 169 -2.01 -24.84 5.52
C THR A 169 -1.05 -25.44 6.52
N ASP A 170 -0.16 -24.65 7.11
CA ASP A 170 0.82 -25.18 8.05
C ASP A 170 0.14 -25.64 9.34
N VAL A 171 0.48 -26.86 9.76
CA VAL A 171 -0.12 -27.51 10.94
C VAL A 171 0.71 -27.21 12.19
N ASP A 172 2.03 -27.07 12.05
CA ASP A 172 2.95 -26.90 13.18
C ASP A 172 2.84 -25.50 13.79
N ILE A 173 2.68 -24.48 12.96
CA ILE A 173 2.54 -23.07 13.35
C ILE A 173 1.40 -22.47 12.54
N SER A 174 0.28 -22.17 13.19
CA SER A 174 -0.84 -21.52 12.51
C SER A 174 -0.60 -20.04 12.27
N VAL A 175 -1.19 -19.51 11.20
CA VAL A 175 -1.21 -18.07 10.88
C VAL A 175 -1.76 -17.25 12.05
N TYR A 176 -2.83 -17.72 12.71
CA TYR A 176 -3.41 -17.06 13.89
C TYR A 176 -2.42 -16.93 15.05
N ARG A 177 -1.65 -17.97 15.33
CA ARG A 177 -0.64 -17.93 16.40
C ARG A 177 0.42 -16.87 16.08
N ALA A 178 0.91 -16.86 14.84
CA ALA A 178 1.91 -15.89 14.38
C ALA A 178 1.37 -14.45 14.35
N LEU A 179 0.13 -14.25 13.89
CA LEU A 179 -0.55 -12.95 13.92
C LEU A 179 -0.69 -12.42 15.35
N PHE A 180 -1.19 -13.25 16.25
CA PHE A 180 -1.37 -12.86 17.65
C PHE A 180 -0.03 -12.53 18.32
N TYR A 181 1.03 -13.30 18.04
CA TYR A 181 2.38 -13.01 18.53
C TYR A 181 2.91 -11.66 18.05
N VAL A 182 2.83 -11.36 16.75
CA VAL A 182 3.33 -10.07 16.22
C VAL A 182 2.45 -8.90 16.67
N VAL A 183 1.14 -9.10 16.80
CA VAL A 183 0.25 -8.11 17.44
C VAL A 183 0.73 -7.80 18.86
N HIS A 184 1.00 -8.83 19.67
CA HIS A 184 1.51 -8.66 21.02
C HIS A 184 2.83 -7.87 21.05
N LEU A 185 3.82 -8.27 20.23
CA LEU A 185 5.07 -7.52 20.08
C LEU A 185 4.84 -6.05 19.68
N SER A 186 3.89 -5.80 18.78
CA SER A 186 3.60 -4.44 18.32
C SER A 186 2.92 -3.58 19.39
N ILE A 187 2.09 -4.17 20.26
CA ILE A 187 1.49 -3.46 21.38
C ILE A 187 2.58 -3.03 22.37
N GLU A 188 3.53 -3.93 22.67
CA GLU A 188 4.62 -3.67 23.61
C GLU A 188 5.67 -2.68 23.05
N ASP A 189 6.06 -2.82 21.78
CA ASP A 189 7.20 -2.09 21.22
C ASP A 189 7.06 -1.77 19.71
N HIS A 190 5.96 -1.11 19.30
CA HIS A 190 5.75 -0.73 17.89
C HIS A 190 6.75 0.25 17.26
N LEU A 191 7.44 1.09 18.04
CA LEU A 191 8.26 2.16 17.45
C LEU A 191 9.67 1.67 17.15
N CYS A 192 10.17 2.00 15.97
CA CYS A 192 11.59 1.91 15.73
C CYS A 192 12.27 3.13 16.35
N SER A 193 13.34 2.93 17.11
CA SER A 193 14.12 4.05 17.65
C SER A 193 14.55 4.98 16.50
N PRO A 194 14.41 6.31 16.67
CA PRO A 194 14.86 7.24 15.65
C PRO A 194 16.35 7.05 15.40
N ASN A 195 16.77 7.26 14.15
CA ASN A 195 18.18 7.43 13.87
C ASN A 195 18.61 8.69 14.64
N THR A 196 19.35 8.53 15.73
CA THR A 196 20.13 9.63 16.29
C THR A 196 20.98 10.13 15.15
N SER A 197 20.68 11.34 14.69
CA SER A 197 21.38 12.02 13.63
C SER A 197 22.87 12.01 13.91
N ILE A 198 23.65 11.77 12.87
CA ILE A 198 25.06 12.15 12.82
C ILE A 198 25.11 13.61 13.32
N ASN A 199 25.87 13.83 14.39
CA ASN A 199 26.30 15.17 14.78
C ASN A 199 27.10 15.74 13.60
N ASP A 200 26.43 16.44 12.69
CA ASP A 200 27.08 17.51 11.94
C ASP A 200 27.19 18.69 12.90
N ASP A 201 28.15 18.53 13.82
CA ASP A 201 28.78 19.63 14.54
C ASP A 201 29.56 20.43 13.50
N LYS A 202 28.83 21.28 12.78
CA LYS A 202 29.39 22.41 12.05
C LYS A 202 28.90 23.66 12.74
N THR A 203 29.60 23.94 13.83
CA THR A 203 29.85 25.30 14.30
C THR A 203 30.20 26.18 13.10
N TYR A 204 29.23 26.95 12.62
CA TYR A 204 29.50 28.18 11.89
C TYR A 204 29.03 29.31 12.80
N ASN A 205 29.97 29.75 13.64
CA ASN A 205 30.01 31.15 14.02
C ASN A 205 30.25 31.94 12.73
N SER A 206 29.30 32.79 12.36
CA SER A 206 29.64 34.04 11.70
C SER A 206 28.57 35.05 12.05
N ASP A 207 29.05 36.12 12.67
CA ASP A 207 28.35 37.29 13.13
C ASP A 207 27.58 38.01 12.01
N HIS A 208 26.57 38.78 12.47
CA HIS A 208 26.09 40.05 11.93
C HIS A 208 25.76 40.15 10.43
N ASP A 209 24.48 40.36 10.10
CA ASP A 209 23.97 41.73 9.89
C ASP A 209 22.44 41.73 9.76
N GLU A 210 21.84 42.67 10.50
CA GLU A 210 20.43 43.07 10.46
C GLU A 210 20.15 43.77 9.13
N ILE A 211 19.08 43.39 8.44
CA ILE A 211 18.36 44.31 7.54
C ILE A 211 16.87 44.08 7.71
N GLU A 212 16.22 45.15 8.17
CA GLU A 212 14.80 45.37 8.40
C GLU A 212 14.01 45.42 7.07
N ASP A 213 12.73 45.04 7.18
CA ASP A 213 11.52 45.59 6.56
C ASP A 213 11.57 46.21 5.16
N ASP A 214 10.71 45.70 4.27
CA ASP A 214 9.85 46.60 3.49
C ASP A 214 8.54 45.90 3.09
N GLU A 215 7.44 46.37 3.67
CA GLU A 215 6.07 46.10 3.23
C GLU A 215 5.76 47.01 2.04
N SER A 216 5.07 46.48 1.03
CA SER A 216 4.29 47.34 0.13
C SER A 216 3.06 46.59 -0.37
N GLU A 217 1.91 47.13 0.01
CA GLU A 217 0.55 46.79 -0.43
C GLU A 217 0.27 47.27 -1.88
N ASP A 218 -0.86 46.79 -2.38
CA ASP A 218 -1.74 47.32 -3.43
C ASP A 218 -1.32 47.21 -4.91
N ASP A 219 -2.13 46.47 -5.68
CA ASP A 219 -3.04 47.13 -6.64
C ASP A 219 -4.18 46.19 -7.07
N GLU A 220 -5.40 46.65 -6.81
CA GLU A 220 -6.65 46.11 -7.34
C GLU A 220 -6.88 46.58 -8.79
N SER A 221 -7.54 45.75 -9.60
CA SER A 221 -8.40 46.27 -10.67
C SER A 221 -9.52 45.28 -11.01
N GLU A 222 -10.72 45.64 -10.54
CA GLU A 222 -12.05 45.58 -11.16
C GLU A 222 -12.03 45.65 -12.72
N GLU A 223 -13.01 45.25 -13.53
CA GLU A 223 -14.37 44.70 -13.43
C GLU A 223 -14.81 44.34 -14.88
N ASP A 224 -16.06 43.83 -15.00
CA ASP A 224 -16.98 43.93 -16.16
C ASP A 224 -16.89 42.91 -17.32
N ASP A 225 -17.99 42.42 -17.90
CA ASP A 225 -19.42 42.32 -17.55
C ASP A 225 -20.09 41.48 -18.68
N ASP A 226 -21.38 41.18 -18.50
CA ASP A 226 -22.41 40.95 -19.53
C ASP A 226 -22.76 39.54 -20.06
N ASN A 227 -23.74 38.95 -19.35
CA ASN A 227 -25.16 38.81 -19.73
C ASN A 227 -25.69 37.80 -20.79
N ASN A 228 -26.70 37.04 -20.30
CA ASN A 228 -27.99 36.63 -20.90
C ASN A 228 -27.96 35.61 -22.08
N ASP A 229 -28.79 34.56 -22.19
CA ASP A 229 -30.24 34.52 -22.01
C ASP A 229 -30.84 33.11 -22.32
N VAL A 230 -32.04 32.87 -21.74
CA VAL A 230 -33.21 32.09 -22.24
C VAL A 230 -33.30 30.53 -22.17
N TYR A 231 -34.42 30.14 -21.55
CA TYR A 231 -35.08 28.85 -21.33
C TYR A 231 -35.72 28.18 -22.58
N SER A 232 -35.49 26.85 -22.77
CA SER A 232 -36.43 25.73 -23.10
C SER A 232 -37.31 25.73 -24.39
N PRO A 233 -37.95 24.61 -24.85
CA PRO A 233 -37.68 23.16 -24.72
C PRO A 233 -37.93 22.28 -26.00
N LYS A 234 -37.57 20.98 -25.91
CA LYS A 234 -38.09 19.78 -26.64
C LYS A 234 -37.92 19.65 -28.17
N ARG A 235 -37.19 18.61 -28.60
CA ARG A 235 -37.66 17.65 -29.64
C ARG A 235 -36.88 16.33 -29.62
N LYS A 236 -37.59 15.25 -29.31
CA LYS A 236 -37.17 13.85 -29.54
C LYS A 236 -37.03 13.62 -31.04
N LYS A 237 -35.88 13.15 -31.51
CA LYS A 237 -35.76 12.37 -32.76
C LYS A 237 -34.70 11.30 -32.60
N LYS A 238 -35.14 10.04 -32.61
CA LYS A 238 -34.32 8.87 -32.95
C LYS A 238 -33.71 9.11 -34.33
N ARG A 239 -32.40 9.04 -34.45
CA ARG A 239 -31.73 8.74 -35.72
C ARG A 239 -30.41 8.02 -35.45
N SER A 240 -30.39 6.77 -35.90
CA SER A 240 -29.21 5.96 -36.13
C SER A 240 -28.34 6.63 -37.20
N GLU A 241 -27.13 7.04 -36.85
CA GLU A 241 -26.15 7.52 -37.84
C GLU A 241 -24.79 6.89 -37.56
N GLN A 242 -24.32 6.17 -38.58
CA GLN A 242 -22.96 5.70 -38.77
C GLN A 242 -21.98 6.85 -38.56
N TYR A 243 -21.03 6.66 -37.66
CA TYR A 243 -19.87 7.54 -37.60
C TYR A 243 -18.93 7.21 -38.77
N GLN A 244 -19.03 8.02 -39.83
CA GLN A 244 -18.00 8.15 -40.84
C GLN A 244 -16.75 8.79 -40.20
N SER A 245 -15.74 7.95 -39.98
CA SER A 245 -14.31 8.19 -40.21
C SER A 245 -13.88 9.64 -40.39
N SER A 246 -13.62 10.31 -39.27
CA SER A 246 -12.54 11.29 -39.20
C SER A 246 -11.23 10.51 -39.10
N LYS A 247 -10.18 10.87 -39.86
CA LYS A 247 -8.84 10.25 -39.81
C LYS A 247 -8.21 10.48 -38.42
N SER A 248 -8.67 9.78 -37.40
CA SER A 248 -8.02 9.69 -36.10
C SER A 248 -6.97 8.60 -36.18
N LYS A 249 -5.75 8.92 -35.78
CA LYS A 249 -4.63 7.99 -35.70
C LYS A 249 -5.08 6.79 -34.85
N GLN A 250 -5.20 5.62 -35.47
CA GLN A 250 -5.71 4.40 -34.81
C GLN A 250 -4.73 3.95 -33.73
N ILE A 251 -5.06 4.22 -32.47
CA ILE A 251 -4.47 3.50 -31.34
C ILE A 251 -5.02 2.08 -31.41
N LYS A 252 -4.17 1.10 -31.71
CA LYS A 252 -4.55 -0.31 -31.69
C LYS A 252 -4.29 -0.86 -30.30
N LEU A 253 -5.35 -1.05 -29.52
CA LEU A 253 -5.28 -1.76 -28.24
C LEU A 253 -5.04 -3.25 -28.51
N MET A 254 -4.15 -3.89 -27.74
CA MET A 254 -4.08 -5.35 -27.71
C MET A 254 -5.15 -5.92 -26.77
N ASN A 255 -5.66 -7.11 -27.09
CA ASN A 255 -6.83 -7.70 -26.42
C ASN A 255 -6.57 -8.09 -24.96
N GLU A 256 -5.31 -8.21 -24.54
CA GLU A 256 -4.94 -8.65 -23.20
C GLU A 256 -4.38 -7.49 -22.38
N ALA A 257 -4.89 -7.36 -21.15
CA ALA A 257 -4.33 -6.43 -20.18
C ALA A 257 -2.95 -6.95 -19.72
N ILE A 258 -1.96 -6.05 -19.69
CA ILE A 258 -0.60 -6.33 -19.23
C ILE A 258 -0.39 -6.00 -17.75
N GLY A 259 -1.38 -5.39 -17.11
CA GLY A 259 -1.36 -5.07 -15.68
C GLY A 259 -2.69 -4.56 -15.19
N TYR A 260 -2.89 -4.61 -13.87
CA TYR A 260 -4.07 -4.12 -13.19
C TYR A 260 -3.62 -3.23 -12.04
N GLY A 261 -4.23 -2.06 -11.92
CA GLY A 261 -4.05 -1.17 -10.78
C GLY A 261 -5.40 -0.84 -10.16
N GLN A 262 -5.35 -0.24 -8.98
CA GLN A 262 -6.54 0.13 -8.19
C GLN A 262 -7.62 0.86 -9.02
N ASN A 263 -7.20 1.72 -9.95
CA ASN A 263 -8.11 2.58 -10.73
C ASN A 263 -8.32 2.16 -12.19
N GLY A 264 -7.75 1.03 -12.64
CA GLY A 264 -7.88 0.64 -14.03
C GLY A 264 -6.96 -0.48 -14.50
N CYS A 265 -7.15 -0.89 -15.74
CA CYS A 265 -6.36 -1.92 -16.39
C CYS A 265 -5.34 -1.27 -17.32
N VAL A 266 -4.11 -1.78 -17.33
CA VAL A 266 -3.05 -1.36 -18.24
C VAL A 266 -3.02 -2.31 -19.43
N TYR A 267 -3.06 -1.76 -20.63
CA TYR A 267 -2.99 -2.49 -21.89
C TYR A 267 -1.72 -2.11 -22.64
N LYS A 268 -1.21 -3.05 -23.42
CA LYS A 268 -0.23 -2.73 -24.47
C LYS A 268 -0.99 -2.12 -25.65
N CYS A 269 -0.52 -0.98 -26.17
CA CYS A 269 -1.05 -0.42 -27.41
C CYS A 269 0.07 -0.05 -28.38
N LEU A 270 -0.29 -0.03 -29.66
CA LEU A 270 0.57 0.44 -30.74
C LEU A 270 0.06 1.78 -31.24
N TYR A 271 0.94 2.78 -31.24
CA TYR A 271 0.73 4.08 -31.85
C TYR A 271 1.94 4.42 -32.70
N ASN A 272 1.74 4.66 -34.00
CA ASN A 272 2.82 4.88 -34.98
C ASN A 272 3.95 3.83 -34.92
N ASN A 273 3.59 2.53 -34.85
CA ASN A 273 4.53 1.41 -34.71
C ASN A 273 5.43 1.45 -33.46
N THR A 274 5.15 2.34 -32.51
CA THR A 274 5.81 2.39 -31.21
C THR A 274 4.90 1.76 -30.16
N GLU A 275 5.49 0.96 -29.28
CA GLU A 275 4.76 0.31 -28.19
C GLU A 275 4.61 1.25 -27.01
N TYR A 276 3.38 1.37 -26.50
CA TYR A 276 3.06 2.13 -25.30
C TYR A 276 2.28 1.26 -24.32
N ALA A 277 2.40 1.58 -23.03
CA ALA A 277 1.46 1.12 -22.01
C ALA A 277 0.36 2.17 -21.84
N THR A 278 -0.90 1.74 -21.88
CA THR A 278 -2.07 2.62 -21.73
C THR A 278 -2.94 2.11 -20.60
N LYS A 279 -3.11 2.93 -19.57
CA LYS A 279 -4.02 2.67 -18.45
C LYS A 279 -5.42 3.17 -18.81
N ILE A 280 -6.40 2.27 -18.80
CA ILE A 280 -7.82 2.58 -19.00
C ILE A 280 -8.51 2.55 -17.64
N CYS A 281 -9.10 3.69 -17.25
CA CYS A 281 -9.74 3.87 -15.96
C CYS A 281 -11.26 4.06 -16.17
N ASP A 282 -12.07 3.40 -15.36
CA ASP A 282 -13.53 3.54 -15.40
C ASP A 282 -13.97 4.60 -14.40
N THR A 283 -14.10 5.84 -14.90
CA THR A 283 -14.44 7.01 -14.08
C THR A 283 -15.88 7.02 -13.58
N THR A 284 -16.72 6.06 -14.00
CA THR A 284 -18.10 5.94 -13.52
C THR A 284 -18.21 5.24 -12.17
N LYS A 285 -17.14 4.59 -11.71
CA LYS A 285 -17.14 3.73 -10.51
C LYS A 285 -16.81 4.45 -9.20
N SER A 286 -16.26 5.68 -9.23
CA SER A 286 -15.94 6.43 -8.00
C SER A 286 -15.64 7.91 -8.28
N THR A 287 -16.26 8.81 -7.51
CA THR A 287 -16.01 10.26 -7.54
C THR A 287 -14.61 10.63 -7.05
N ASN A 288 -14.03 9.86 -6.12
CA ASN A 288 -12.66 10.06 -5.62
C ASN A 288 -11.58 9.66 -6.64
N MET A 289 -11.93 8.90 -7.68
CA MET A 289 -11.00 8.47 -8.73
C MET A 289 -10.48 9.66 -9.56
N MET A 290 -11.30 10.68 -9.80
CA MET A 290 -10.90 11.83 -10.61
C MET A 290 -9.77 12.65 -9.95
N MET A 291 -9.80 12.80 -8.62
CA MET A 291 -8.71 13.46 -7.88
C MET A 291 -7.41 12.67 -7.98
N GLN A 292 -7.46 11.34 -7.82
CA GLN A 292 -6.28 10.48 -7.94
C GLN A 292 -5.70 10.48 -9.36
N LEU A 293 -6.55 10.45 -10.40
CA LEU A 293 -6.12 10.52 -11.79
C LEU A 293 -5.47 11.87 -12.13
N ASN A 294 -5.92 12.97 -11.51
CA ASN A 294 -5.29 14.27 -11.70
C ASN A 294 -3.89 14.30 -11.06
N ASN A 295 -3.71 13.75 -9.86
CA ASN A 295 -2.39 13.64 -9.23
C ASN A 295 -1.44 12.73 -10.04
N GLU A 296 -1.93 11.60 -10.56
CA GLU A 296 -1.13 10.65 -11.36
C GLU A 296 -0.71 11.24 -12.72
N LYS A 297 -1.49 12.15 -13.30
CA LYS A 297 -1.13 12.86 -14.55
C LYS A 297 -0.08 13.94 -14.37
N GLU A 298 -0.03 14.58 -13.20
CA GLU A 298 0.89 15.69 -12.92
C GLU A 298 2.29 15.21 -12.46
N LEU A 299 2.40 14.01 -11.92
CA LEU A 299 3.68 13.43 -11.46
C LEU A 299 4.71 13.20 -12.59
N PRO A 300 4.37 12.60 -13.76
CA PRO A 300 5.32 12.40 -14.86
C PRO A 300 5.79 13.70 -15.52
N ARG A 301 5.01 14.80 -15.41
CA ARG A 301 5.40 16.11 -15.94
C ARG A 301 6.50 16.77 -15.12
N ARG A 302 6.63 16.42 -13.84
CA ARG A 302 7.67 16.94 -12.93
C ARG A 302 8.95 16.10 -12.93
N ILE A 303 8.88 14.86 -13.41
CA ILE A 303 10.01 13.90 -13.38
C ILE A 303 10.42 13.60 -14.83
N PHE A 304 10.93 14.61 -15.55
CA PHE A 304 11.69 14.39 -16.77
C PHE A 304 13.13 14.87 -16.51
N ARG A 305 14.02 13.92 -16.21
CA ARG A 305 15.47 14.09 -16.40
C ARG A 305 15.97 12.89 -17.20
N PRO A 306 16.20 13.03 -18.51
CA PRO A 306 17.08 12.13 -19.22
C PRO A 306 18.49 12.38 -18.69
N SER A 307 19.11 11.38 -18.05
CA SER A 307 20.55 11.39 -17.85
C SER A 307 21.20 11.12 -19.21
N GLU A 308 21.60 12.18 -19.91
CA GLU A 308 22.62 12.05 -20.94
C GLU A 308 23.92 11.65 -20.25
N THR A 309 24.35 10.41 -20.47
CA THR A 309 25.76 9.99 -20.50
C THR A 309 25.79 8.51 -20.88
N ALA A 310 25.82 8.26 -22.19
CA ALA A 310 26.40 7.05 -22.74
C ALA A 310 27.72 7.45 -23.40
N PRO A 311 28.84 6.70 -23.22
CA PRO A 311 29.83 6.60 -24.27
C PRO A 311 29.30 5.77 -25.44
#